data_AF-F2UF40-F1
#
_entry.id   AF-F2UF40-F1
#
_cell.length_a   1.000
_cell.length_b   1.000
_cell.length_c   1.000
_cell.angle_alpha   90.00
_cell.angle_beta   90.00
_cell.angle_gamma   90.00
#
_symmetry.space_group_name_H-M   'P 1'
#
loop_
_entity.id
_entity.type
_entity.pdbx_description
1 polymer ?
#
loop_
_entity_poly.entity_id
_entity_poly.type
_entity_poly.pdbx_seq_one_letter_code
_entity_poly.pdbx_strand_id
1 'polypeptide(L)'
;MKVVTCDETGLVKTVSVERTAVESKWRKQSRAKASQRMCFAHQSDDTVYLGLATKKLEKVDFLNRHPISLTKTDVESFAGLAVTENRIVTCCSTGQVTLRDLNAPSEVVATFKGHVRSSCMKLGLQNKNILAMGGKDADLRIWDVNSTDKQIFKAKNVKNNRLNLQVPVHIRDVAFMPNSDDRVVVTVSAHKHFRIYDSRVKQRPIFSTVYSEAALNCVALTNDGRHAITGDALGHTHLFDMRARRSIGKFHGPVGAVRSVSLHPVLPFVAVGGLDRHVRVYDVTTRQLMTKVFLKQRIEHVLFTSEDKVVVKDDEEEEEEAAVKAEEGHGEEMDEDDVMWAALASANVPKKAKMEPKKEEEQQDDDDDDDDDGGDDDDDDEDDEEEEEDDDVKEEEDV
;
A
#
# COMPACT_ATOMS: atom_id res chain seq x y z
N MET A 1 17.10 -3.42 -3.78
CA MET A 1 15.67 -3.40 -3.31
C MET A 1 14.66 -4.09 -4.24
N LYS A 2 13.75 -4.89 -3.67
CA LYS A 2 12.64 -5.50 -4.43
C LYS A 2 11.26 -5.20 -3.81
N VAL A 3 10.25 -5.18 -4.67
CA VAL A 3 8.84 -5.01 -4.31
C VAL A 3 8.07 -6.21 -4.82
N VAL A 4 7.31 -6.84 -3.94
CA VAL A 4 6.43 -7.95 -4.29
C VAL A 4 5.02 -7.43 -4.43
N THR A 5 4.37 -7.79 -5.52
CA THR A 5 3.01 -7.35 -5.82
C THR A 5 2.10 -8.52 -6.10
N CYS A 6 0.86 -8.40 -5.61
CA CYS A 6 -0.22 -9.33 -5.94
C CYS A 6 -1.27 -8.64 -6.82
N ASP A 7 -1.69 -9.35 -7.86
CA ASP A 7 -2.69 -8.87 -8.80
C ASP A 7 -4.07 -9.52 -8.57
N GLU A 8 -5.12 -8.88 -9.10
CA GLU A 8 -6.50 -9.40 -9.13
C GLU A 8 -6.60 -10.78 -9.80
N THR A 9 -5.68 -11.11 -10.71
CA THR A 9 -5.66 -12.41 -11.41
C THR A 9 -4.86 -13.49 -10.69
N GLY A 10 -4.44 -13.24 -9.44
CA GLY A 10 -3.67 -14.18 -8.63
C GLY A 10 -2.21 -14.32 -9.00
N LEU A 11 -1.73 -13.51 -9.96
CA LEU A 11 -0.32 -13.44 -10.31
C LEU A 11 0.41 -12.69 -9.20
N VAL A 12 1.58 -13.22 -8.85
CA VAL A 12 2.49 -12.54 -7.93
C VAL A 12 3.76 -12.23 -8.69
N LYS A 13 4.21 -10.99 -8.59
CA LYS A 13 5.37 -10.49 -9.33
C LYS A 13 6.37 -9.88 -8.37
N THR A 14 7.64 -10.11 -8.65
CA THR A 14 8.74 -9.39 -7.99
C THR A 14 9.26 -8.32 -8.94
N VAL A 15 9.29 -7.09 -8.47
CA VAL A 15 9.75 -5.92 -9.20
C VAL A 15 11.04 -5.45 -8.54
N SER A 16 12.12 -5.35 -9.29
CA SER A 16 13.35 -4.71 -8.79
C SER A 16 13.24 -3.20 -9.02
N VAL A 17 13.52 -2.43 -7.96
CA VAL A 17 13.44 -0.97 -7.99
C VAL A 17 14.56 -0.40 -8.86
N GLU A 18 15.75 -1.01 -8.81
CA GLU A 18 16.95 -0.58 -9.55
C GLU A 18 16.82 -0.82 -11.05
N ARG A 19 16.32 -1.99 -11.45
CA ARG A 19 16.14 -2.34 -12.86
C ARG A 19 14.88 -1.74 -13.46
N THR A 20 13.99 -1.17 -12.65
CA THR A 20 12.67 -0.67 -13.05
C THR A 20 11.84 -1.70 -13.85
N ALA A 21 12.09 -2.98 -13.59
CA ALA A 21 11.57 -4.08 -14.39
C ALA A 21 11.03 -5.22 -13.51
N VAL A 22 10.16 -6.02 -14.10
CA VAL A 22 9.63 -7.24 -13.48
C VAL A 22 10.69 -8.33 -13.58
N GLU A 23 11.23 -8.78 -12.45
CA GLU A 23 12.24 -9.84 -12.41
C GLU A 23 11.62 -11.22 -12.56
N SER A 24 10.55 -11.48 -11.80
CA SER A 24 9.94 -12.79 -11.74
C SER A 24 8.43 -12.70 -11.69
N LYS A 25 7.79 -13.69 -12.32
CA LYS A 25 6.34 -13.90 -12.28
C LYS A 25 6.09 -15.28 -11.73
N TRP A 26 5.20 -15.38 -10.75
CA TRP A 26 4.76 -16.65 -10.22
C TRP A 26 3.30 -16.90 -10.57
N ARG A 27 2.99 -18.19 -10.67
CA ARG A 27 1.65 -18.75 -10.92
C ARG A 27 1.13 -18.49 -12.34
N LYS A 28 0.12 -19.26 -12.71
CA LYS A 28 -0.64 -19.06 -13.95
C LYS A 28 -1.79 -18.10 -13.70
N GLN A 29 -2.06 -17.25 -14.68
CA GLN A 29 -3.10 -16.23 -14.59
C GLN A 29 -4.48 -16.88 -14.47
N SER A 30 -5.23 -16.58 -13.40
CA SER A 30 -6.61 -17.04 -13.25
C SER A 30 -7.38 -16.14 -12.29
N ARG A 31 -8.49 -15.54 -12.75
CA ARG A 31 -9.36 -14.72 -11.89
C ARG A 31 -9.96 -15.51 -10.73
N ALA A 32 -10.21 -16.81 -10.91
CA ALA A 32 -10.69 -17.66 -9.82
C ALA A 32 -9.67 -17.72 -8.67
N LYS A 33 -8.37 -17.60 -8.97
CA LYS A 33 -7.25 -17.64 -8.01
C LYS A 33 -6.78 -16.26 -7.55
N ALA A 34 -7.64 -15.24 -7.64
CA ALA A 34 -7.35 -13.88 -7.17
C ALA A 34 -6.75 -13.87 -5.76
N SER A 35 -5.63 -13.17 -5.59
CA SER A 35 -4.99 -13.01 -4.27
C SER A 35 -5.67 -11.85 -3.54
N GLN A 36 -6.36 -12.15 -2.44
CA GLN A 36 -7.10 -11.14 -1.68
C GLN A 36 -6.22 -10.44 -0.64
N ARG A 37 -5.26 -11.15 -0.05
CA ARG A 37 -4.34 -10.65 0.97
C ARG A 37 -2.98 -11.34 0.83
N MET A 38 -1.94 -10.61 1.22
CA MET A 38 -0.56 -11.06 1.20
C MET A 38 0.11 -10.65 2.51
N CYS A 39 0.98 -11.52 3.04
CA CYS A 39 1.80 -11.21 4.21
C CYS A 39 3.12 -12.00 4.13
N PHE A 40 4.21 -11.40 4.59
CA PHE A 40 5.45 -12.13 4.80
C PHE A 40 5.36 -13.01 6.04
N ALA A 41 6.02 -14.16 6.00
CA ALA A 41 6.08 -15.09 7.11
C ALA A 41 6.94 -14.61 8.28
N HIS A 42 8.04 -13.96 7.94
CA HIS A 42 9.16 -13.74 8.83
C HIS A 42 9.88 -12.46 8.41
N GLN A 43 10.66 -11.87 9.32
CA GLN A 43 11.52 -10.71 9.03
C GLN A 43 12.59 -10.99 7.97
N SER A 44 12.86 -12.26 7.64
CA SER A 44 13.81 -12.64 6.60
C SER A 44 13.22 -12.60 5.18
N ASP A 45 11.92 -12.26 5.02
CA ASP A 45 11.22 -12.10 3.74
C ASP A 45 11.29 -13.24 2.73
N ASP A 46 11.91 -14.38 3.06
CA ASP A 46 12.11 -15.50 2.14
C ASP A 46 10.81 -16.23 1.76
N THR A 47 9.74 -16.03 2.53
CA THR A 47 8.49 -16.75 2.34
C THR A 47 7.28 -15.83 2.49
N VAL A 48 6.36 -15.94 1.52
CA VAL A 48 5.14 -15.15 1.41
C VAL A 48 3.95 -16.06 1.58
N TYR A 49 2.99 -15.65 2.40
CA TYR A 49 1.68 -16.26 2.47
C TYR A 49 0.65 -15.48 1.66
N LEU A 50 -0.16 -16.22 0.90
CA LEU A 50 -1.21 -15.71 0.04
C LEU A 50 -2.56 -16.27 0.47
N GLY A 51 -3.49 -15.38 0.78
CA GLY A 51 -4.91 -15.72 0.96
C GLY A 51 -5.63 -15.60 -0.38
N LEU A 52 -6.07 -16.72 -0.95
CA LEU A 52 -6.79 -16.73 -2.22
C LEU A 52 -8.30 -16.60 -2.06
N ALA A 53 -8.95 -16.07 -3.10
CA ALA A 53 -10.40 -16.12 -3.27
C ALA A 53 -10.98 -17.55 -3.32
N THR A 54 -10.18 -18.57 -3.68
CA THR A 54 -10.59 -19.99 -3.66
C THR A 54 -10.63 -20.61 -2.27
N LYS A 55 -10.65 -19.79 -1.21
CA LYS A 55 -10.59 -20.22 0.20
C LYS A 55 -9.31 -20.99 0.57
N LYS A 56 -8.27 -20.91 -0.26
CA LYS A 56 -6.99 -21.60 -0.02
C LYS A 56 -5.95 -20.63 0.54
N LEU A 57 -5.14 -21.14 1.45
CA LEU A 57 -3.92 -20.48 1.89
C LEU A 57 -2.73 -21.15 1.17
N GLU A 58 -1.96 -20.36 0.43
CA GLU A 58 -0.75 -20.82 -0.27
C GLU A 58 0.48 -20.14 0.34
N LYS A 59 1.58 -20.89 0.49
CA LYS A 59 2.91 -20.36 0.82
C LYS A 59 3.76 -20.39 -0.44
N VAL A 60 4.47 -19.30 -0.67
CA VAL A 60 5.37 -19.13 -1.80
C VAL A 60 6.73 -18.75 -1.24
N ASP A 61 7.70 -19.64 -1.45
CA ASP A 61 9.10 -19.39 -1.09
C ASP A 61 9.81 -18.79 -2.30
N PHE A 62 10.59 -17.73 -2.11
CA PHE A 62 11.30 -17.07 -3.22
C PHE A 62 12.33 -17.99 -3.90
N LEU A 63 12.98 -18.84 -3.11
CA LEU A 63 14.01 -19.79 -3.56
C LEU A 63 13.41 -20.93 -4.37
N ASN A 64 12.32 -21.53 -3.89
CA ASN A 64 11.79 -22.76 -4.47
C ASN A 64 10.87 -22.52 -5.67
N ARG A 65 10.49 -21.25 -5.98
CA ARG A 65 9.63 -20.79 -7.10
C ARG A 65 8.28 -21.51 -7.28
N HIS A 66 7.98 -22.54 -6.51
CA HIS A 66 6.78 -23.34 -6.56
C HIS A 66 5.87 -22.98 -5.38
N PRO A 67 4.59 -22.62 -5.64
CA PRO A 67 3.63 -22.37 -4.58
C PRO A 67 3.26 -23.69 -3.91
N ILE A 68 3.50 -23.79 -2.60
CA ILE A 68 3.06 -24.91 -1.77
C ILE A 68 1.69 -24.53 -1.20
N SER A 69 0.64 -25.19 -1.69
CA SER A 69 -0.71 -25.03 -1.13
C SER A 69 -0.75 -25.66 0.26
N LEU A 70 -0.94 -24.85 1.29
CA LEU A 70 -0.91 -25.32 2.68
C LEU A 70 -2.24 -25.91 3.11
N THR A 71 -3.35 -25.21 2.89
CA THR A 71 -4.65 -25.69 3.34
C THR A 71 -5.82 -25.12 2.54
N LYS A 72 -6.88 -25.93 2.41
CA LYS A 72 -8.23 -25.44 2.12
C LYS A 72 -8.84 -24.98 3.46
N THR A 73 -9.29 -23.75 3.50
CA THR A 73 -10.07 -23.22 4.62
C THR A 73 -11.54 -23.17 4.21
N ASP A 74 -12.46 -23.31 5.15
CA ASP A 74 -13.91 -23.20 4.85
C ASP A 74 -14.37 -21.74 4.64
N VAL A 75 -13.41 -20.81 4.68
CA VAL A 75 -13.62 -19.37 4.79
C VAL A 75 -13.87 -18.74 3.43
N GLU A 76 -14.99 -18.02 3.27
CA GLU A 76 -15.43 -17.48 1.96
C GLU A 76 -14.55 -16.38 1.38
N SER A 77 -14.00 -15.49 2.21
CA SER A 77 -13.10 -14.43 1.78
C SER A 77 -12.20 -13.96 2.91
N PHE A 78 -10.93 -13.72 2.61
CA PHE A 78 -9.91 -13.25 3.55
C PHE A 78 -9.97 -11.72 3.68
N ALA A 79 -10.28 -11.24 4.89
CA ALA A 79 -10.21 -9.83 5.25
C ALA A 79 -8.80 -9.41 5.70
N GLY A 80 -8.03 -10.35 6.25
CA GLY A 80 -6.65 -10.11 6.65
C GLY A 80 -5.88 -11.40 6.90
N LEU A 81 -4.57 -11.32 6.71
CA LEU A 81 -3.62 -12.40 6.88
C LEU A 81 -2.41 -11.83 7.59
N ALA A 82 -1.96 -12.49 8.64
CA ALA A 82 -0.79 -12.09 9.39
C ALA A 82 -0.08 -13.32 9.97
N VAL A 83 1.24 -13.25 10.09
CA VAL A 83 2.06 -14.36 10.59
C VAL A 83 2.82 -13.92 11.82
N THR A 84 2.79 -14.77 12.84
CA THR A 84 3.59 -14.71 14.07
C THR A 84 4.67 -15.79 13.99
N GLU A 85 5.65 -15.77 14.88
CA GLU A 85 6.80 -16.69 14.88
C GLU A 85 6.44 -18.17 14.74
N ASN A 86 5.35 -18.62 15.37
CA ASN A 86 4.89 -20.02 15.28
C ASN A 86 3.47 -20.19 14.73
N ARG A 87 2.75 -19.10 14.42
CA ARG A 87 1.31 -19.15 14.10
C ARG A 87 0.92 -18.27 12.92
N ILE A 88 0.01 -18.76 12.10
CA ILE A 88 -0.69 -17.99 11.07
C ILE A 88 -2.04 -17.54 11.60
N VAL A 89 -2.28 -16.24 11.58
CA VAL A 89 -3.56 -15.63 11.89
C VAL A 89 -4.27 -15.29 10.58
N THR A 90 -5.45 -15.87 10.37
CA THR A 90 -6.29 -15.52 9.21
C THR A 90 -7.63 -15.00 9.67
N CYS A 91 -8.09 -13.90 9.08
CA CYS A 91 -9.40 -13.32 9.35
C CYS A 91 -10.30 -13.42 8.13
N CYS A 92 -11.53 -13.89 8.36
CA CYS A 92 -12.60 -13.88 7.39
C CYS A 92 -13.26 -12.51 7.29
N SER A 93 -13.84 -12.21 6.13
CA SER A 93 -14.81 -11.13 5.97
C SER A 93 -16.01 -11.25 6.92
N THR A 94 -16.44 -12.47 7.28
CA THR A 94 -17.48 -12.69 8.30
C THR A 94 -17.01 -12.38 9.73
N GLY A 95 -15.71 -12.14 9.92
CA GLY A 95 -15.04 -11.74 11.16
C GLY A 95 -14.74 -12.89 12.13
N GLN A 96 -14.80 -14.13 11.64
CA GLN A 96 -14.11 -15.26 12.28
C GLN A 96 -12.60 -15.12 12.06
N VAL A 97 -11.83 -15.27 13.14
CA VAL A 97 -10.38 -15.35 13.12
C VAL A 97 -9.98 -16.77 13.47
N THR A 98 -9.12 -17.36 12.64
CA THR A 98 -8.59 -18.70 12.86
C THR A 98 -7.08 -18.62 13.03
N LEU A 99 -6.57 -19.24 14.09
CA LEU A 99 -5.16 -19.41 14.38
C LEU A 99 -4.74 -20.81 13.94
N ARG A 100 -3.66 -20.90 13.16
CA ARG A 100 -3.07 -22.16 12.69
C ARG A 100 -1.60 -22.20 13.08
N ASP A 101 -1.07 -23.35 13.43
CA ASP A 101 0.37 -23.49 13.67
C ASP A 101 1.14 -23.57 12.35
N LEU A 102 2.38 -23.05 12.35
CA LEU A 102 3.25 -23.07 11.17
C LEU A 102 3.80 -24.47 10.86
N ASN A 103 4.10 -25.26 11.88
CA ASN A 103 4.66 -26.61 11.73
C ASN A 103 3.59 -27.63 11.29
N ALA A 104 2.34 -27.42 11.67
CA ALA A 104 1.20 -28.24 11.30
C ALA A 104 0.08 -27.34 10.72
N PRO A 105 0.21 -26.88 9.47
CA PRO A 105 -0.71 -25.89 8.88
C PRO A 105 -2.14 -26.40 8.71
N SER A 106 -2.34 -27.73 8.79
CA SER A 106 -3.66 -28.38 8.77
C SER A 106 -4.42 -28.25 10.08
N GLU A 107 -3.73 -27.99 11.19
CA GLU A 107 -4.36 -27.93 12.51
C GLU A 107 -4.78 -26.49 12.85
N VAL A 108 -6.05 -26.34 13.20
CA VAL A 108 -6.61 -25.08 13.71
C VAL A 108 -6.48 -25.12 15.22
N VAL A 109 -5.56 -24.31 15.75
CA VAL A 109 -5.27 -24.21 17.18
C VAL A 109 -6.44 -23.56 17.92
N ALA A 110 -7.00 -22.50 17.32
CA ALA A 110 -8.13 -21.79 17.90
C ALA A 110 -8.92 -21.04 16.82
N THR A 111 -10.22 -20.91 17.06
CA THR A 111 -11.10 -20.04 16.27
C THR A 111 -11.88 -19.16 17.22
N PHE A 112 -11.89 -17.85 16.96
CA PHE A 112 -12.73 -16.92 17.69
C PHE A 112 -13.58 -16.06 16.76
N LYS A 113 -14.80 -15.77 17.20
CA LYS A 113 -15.70 -14.82 16.54
C LYS A 113 -15.38 -13.42 17.04
N GLY A 114 -14.43 -12.76 16.38
CA GLY A 114 -13.98 -11.44 16.80
C GLY A 114 -14.93 -10.30 16.42
N HIS A 115 -15.38 -10.27 15.16
CA HIS A 115 -16.22 -9.19 14.64
C HIS A 115 -17.32 -9.69 13.71
N VAL A 116 -18.35 -8.87 13.49
CA VAL A 116 -19.28 -8.99 12.37
C VAL A 116 -18.72 -8.12 11.23
N ARG A 117 -18.47 -8.69 10.04
CA ARG A 117 -18.03 -7.94 8.83
C ARG A 117 -16.65 -7.25 8.95
N SER A 118 -15.62 -8.02 9.28
CA SER A 118 -14.23 -7.53 9.30
C SER A 118 -13.74 -7.19 7.89
N SER A 119 -13.03 -6.08 7.74
CA SER A 119 -12.43 -5.64 6.45
C SER A 119 -10.91 -5.64 6.48
N CYS A 120 -10.32 -5.50 7.67
CA CYS A 120 -8.88 -5.44 7.87
C CYS A 120 -8.46 -6.04 9.21
N MET A 121 -7.24 -6.56 9.22
CA MET A 121 -6.57 -7.09 10.40
C MET A 121 -5.08 -6.83 10.29
N LYS A 122 -4.45 -6.43 11.40
CA LYS A 122 -3.00 -6.32 11.53
C LYS A 122 -2.55 -6.86 12.89
N LEU A 123 -1.34 -7.41 12.94
CA LEU A 123 -0.65 -7.75 14.18
C LEU A 123 0.16 -6.56 14.68
N GLY A 124 0.38 -6.52 15.99
CA GLY A 124 1.36 -5.63 16.62
C GLY A 124 2.75 -5.83 16.04
N LEU A 125 3.52 -4.75 15.97
CA LEU A 125 4.87 -4.73 15.42
C LEU A 125 5.89 -5.30 16.41
N GLN A 126 5.76 -4.98 17.69
CA GLN A 126 6.67 -5.44 18.76
C GLN A 126 6.09 -6.65 19.49
N ASN A 127 4.82 -6.57 19.87
CA ASN A 127 4.08 -7.65 20.50
C ASN A 127 3.20 -8.33 19.45
N LYS A 128 3.76 -9.35 18.78
CA LYS A 128 3.04 -10.18 17.79
C LYS A 128 1.84 -10.95 18.38
N ASN A 129 1.63 -10.87 19.69
CA ASN A 129 0.47 -11.41 20.38
C ASN A 129 -0.74 -10.47 20.34
N ILE A 130 -0.58 -9.22 19.91
CA ILE A 130 -1.66 -8.24 19.86
C ILE A 130 -2.22 -8.19 18.44
N LEU A 131 -3.54 -8.23 18.31
CA LEU A 131 -4.24 -8.19 17.03
C LEU A 131 -5.22 -7.03 16.98
N ALA A 132 -5.08 -6.12 16.02
CA ALA A 132 -6.08 -5.10 15.74
C ALA A 132 -6.98 -5.51 14.58
N MET A 133 -8.29 -5.31 14.76
CA MET A 133 -9.31 -5.58 13.75
C MET A 133 -10.26 -4.41 13.57
N GLY A 134 -10.70 -4.22 12.33
CA GLY A 134 -11.68 -3.21 11.93
C GLY A 134 -12.53 -3.67 10.76
N GLY A 135 -13.72 -3.10 10.59
CA GLY A 135 -14.64 -3.54 9.56
C GLY A 135 -15.73 -2.53 9.22
N LYS A 136 -16.78 -3.01 8.56
CA LYS A 136 -17.97 -2.23 8.24
C LYS A 136 -18.91 -2.19 9.44
N ASP A 137 -19.28 -0.99 9.87
CA ASP A 137 -20.12 -0.72 11.05
C ASP A 137 -19.53 -1.31 12.34
N ALA A 138 -18.20 -1.35 12.35
CA ALA A 138 -17.37 -2.07 13.30
C ALA A 138 -16.30 -1.13 13.85
N ASP A 139 -16.41 -0.81 15.14
CA ASP A 139 -15.37 -0.09 15.86
C ASP A 139 -14.08 -0.92 15.96
N LEU A 140 -12.94 -0.24 16.10
CA LEU A 140 -11.64 -0.87 16.29
C LEU A 140 -11.66 -1.77 17.52
N ARG A 141 -11.24 -3.03 17.36
CA ARG A 141 -11.05 -3.97 18.47
C ARG A 141 -9.62 -4.47 18.50
N ILE A 142 -9.06 -4.57 19.69
CA ILE A 142 -7.75 -5.18 19.93
C ILE A 142 -7.95 -6.44 20.75
N TRP A 143 -7.34 -7.52 20.28
CA TRP A 143 -7.42 -8.86 20.85
C TRP A 143 -6.03 -9.36 21.23
N ASP A 144 -5.99 -10.19 22.25
CA ASP A 144 -4.82 -11.03 22.53
C ASP A 144 -4.94 -12.33 21.73
N VAL A 145 -3.91 -12.68 20.98
CA VAL A 145 -3.83 -13.90 20.17
C VAL A 145 -3.65 -15.14 21.04
N ASN A 146 -2.98 -15.01 22.18
CA ASN A 146 -2.75 -16.16 23.08
C ASN A 146 -3.95 -16.43 23.99
N SER A 147 -4.69 -15.38 24.32
CA SER A 147 -5.92 -15.45 25.10
C SER A 147 -7.12 -15.21 24.19
N THR A 148 -7.50 -16.23 23.42
CA THR A 148 -8.57 -16.24 22.41
C THR A 148 -9.89 -15.56 22.84
N ASP A 149 -10.20 -15.54 24.14
CA ASP A 149 -11.43 -14.97 24.69
C ASP A 149 -11.27 -13.57 25.31
N LYS A 150 -10.06 -13.00 25.37
CA LYS A 150 -9.81 -11.70 25.99
C LYS A 150 -9.68 -10.59 24.94
N GLN A 151 -10.74 -9.80 24.83
CA GLN A 151 -10.69 -8.50 24.17
C GLN A 151 -9.97 -7.50 25.07
N ILE A 152 -8.80 -7.01 24.65
CA ILE A 152 -8.02 -6.01 25.38
C ILE A 152 -8.69 -4.64 25.28
N PHE A 153 -9.16 -4.28 24.09
CA PHE A 153 -9.69 -2.96 23.81
C PHE A 153 -10.88 -2.99 22.85
N LYS A 154 -11.89 -2.19 23.15
CA LYS A 154 -13.01 -1.88 22.26
C LYS A 154 -13.09 -0.36 22.11
N ALA A 155 -12.89 0.12 20.89
CA ALA A 155 -13.13 1.52 20.61
C ALA A 155 -14.63 1.84 20.75
N LYS A 156 -14.91 3.07 21.17
CA LYS A 156 -16.23 3.67 21.11
C LYS A 156 -16.21 4.73 20.03
N ASN A 157 -17.30 4.78 19.28
CA ASN A 157 -17.49 5.81 18.28
C ASN A 157 -17.44 7.23 18.88
N VAL A 158 -17.17 8.21 18.01
CA VAL A 158 -17.21 9.64 18.33
C VAL A 158 -18.61 10.08 18.73
N LYS A 159 -18.72 11.28 19.32
CA LYS A 159 -20.02 11.89 19.58
C LYS A 159 -20.79 12.04 18.27
N ASN A 160 -22.12 12.04 18.38
CA ASN A 160 -23.00 12.27 17.24
C ASN A 160 -22.69 13.64 16.61
N ASN A 161 -23.01 13.76 15.33
CA ASN A 161 -22.83 15.01 14.59
C ASN A 161 -23.83 16.08 15.08
N ARG A 162 -23.72 17.32 14.60
CA ARG A 162 -24.62 18.45 14.92
C ARG A 162 -26.11 18.12 14.77
N LEU A 163 -26.45 17.20 13.85
CA LEU A 163 -27.81 16.71 13.62
C LEU A 163 -28.21 15.54 14.55
N ASN A 164 -27.46 15.28 15.62
CA ASN A 164 -27.63 14.14 16.53
C ASN A 164 -27.60 12.75 15.88
N LEU A 165 -27.09 12.64 14.65
CA LEU A 165 -26.90 11.37 13.94
C LEU A 165 -25.56 10.73 14.30
N GLN A 166 -25.55 9.39 14.40
CA GLN A 166 -24.33 8.62 14.61
C GLN A 166 -23.40 8.73 13.40
N VAL A 167 -22.12 8.99 13.65
CA VAL A 167 -21.12 9.04 12.60
C VAL A 167 -20.84 7.62 12.12
N PRO A 168 -21.05 7.28 10.83
CA PRO A 168 -20.83 5.92 10.37
C PRO A 168 -19.34 5.54 10.46
N VAL A 169 -19.09 4.29 10.86
CA VAL A 169 -17.73 3.76 11.03
C VAL A 169 -17.52 2.63 10.05
N HIS A 170 -16.58 2.79 9.14
CA HIS A 170 -16.20 1.74 8.21
C HIS A 170 -14.69 1.75 8.05
N ILE A 171 -13.99 0.94 8.83
CA ILE A 171 -12.53 0.88 8.86
C ILE A 171 -12.05 0.02 7.70
N ARG A 172 -11.19 0.59 6.85
CA ARG A 172 -10.60 -0.08 5.68
C ARG A 172 -9.24 -0.67 5.96
N ASP A 173 -8.43 0.04 6.75
CA ASP A 173 -7.10 -0.40 7.14
C ASP A 173 -6.71 0.17 8.51
N VAL A 174 -5.75 -0.50 9.12
CA VAL A 174 -5.26 -0.22 10.47
C VAL A 174 -3.73 -0.29 10.43
N ALA A 175 -3.04 0.52 11.24
CA ALA A 175 -1.60 0.41 11.44
C ALA A 175 -1.23 0.68 12.90
N PHE A 176 -0.27 -0.10 13.41
CA PHE A 176 0.32 0.12 14.73
C PHE A 176 1.50 1.08 14.62
N MET A 177 1.64 1.94 15.62
CA MET A 177 2.76 2.88 15.70
C MET A 177 4.02 2.19 16.24
N PRO A 178 5.14 2.18 15.50
CA PRO A 178 6.35 1.41 15.83
C PRO A 178 7.01 1.82 17.15
N ASN A 179 6.97 3.11 17.51
CA ASN A 179 7.63 3.69 18.69
C ASN A 179 6.73 3.77 19.93
N SER A 180 5.65 2.98 19.99
CA SER A 180 4.60 3.13 21.02
C SER A 180 4.19 1.84 21.72
N ASP A 181 5.05 0.82 21.73
CA ASP A 181 4.76 -0.53 22.26
C ASP A 181 3.44 -1.14 21.72
N ASP A 182 3.09 -0.86 20.46
CA ASP A 182 1.80 -1.25 19.83
C ASP A 182 0.54 -0.73 20.51
N ARG A 183 0.64 0.32 21.32
CA ARG A 183 -0.49 0.85 22.09
C ARG A 183 -1.28 1.91 21.34
N VAL A 184 -0.59 2.63 20.45
CA VAL A 184 -1.19 3.64 19.59
C VAL A 184 -1.49 3.02 18.24
N VAL A 185 -2.75 3.14 17.83
CA VAL A 185 -3.29 2.55 16.60
C VAL A 185 -3.87 3.66 15.74
N VAL A 186 -3.45 3.67 14.49
CA VAL A 186 -3.98 4.54 13.45
C VAL A 186 -4.99 3.76 12.63
N THR A 187 -6.13 4.36 12.37
CA THR A 187 -7.20 3.75 11.58
C THR A 187 -7.66 4.70 10.50
N VAL A 188 -8.07 4.07 9.40
CA VAL A 188 -8.48 4.77 8.20
C VAL A 188 -9.83 4.26 7.77
N SER A 189 -10.74 5.20 7.45
CA SER A 189 -12.13 4.88 7.14
C SER A 189 -12.52 5.19 5.71
N ALA A 190 -13.44 4.38 5.17
CA ALA A 190 -14.12 4.66 3.91
C ALA A 190 -14.94 5.97 3.96
N HIS A 191 -15.34 6.42 5.16
CA HIS A 191 -15.99 7.72 5.37
C HIS A 191 -14.98 8.87 5.55
N LYS A 192 -13.78 8.75 4.94
CA LYS A 192 -12.73 9.79 4.87
C LYS A 192 -12.07 10.14 6.21
N HIS A 193 -12.54 9.53 7.30
CA HIS A 193 -11.99 9.78 8.63
C HIS A 193 -10.64 9.09 8.82
N PHE A 194 -9.67 9.88 9.27
CA PHE A 194 -8.40 9.43 9.83
C PHE A 194 -8.45 9.56 11.35
N ARG A 195 -8.30 8.44 12.07
CA ARG A 195 -8.44 8.41 13.53
C ARG A 195 -7.25 7.74 14.20
N ILE A 196 -6.83 8.34 15.32
CA ILE A 196 -5.77 7.82 16.18
C ILE A 196 -6.38 7.40 17.51
N TYR A 197 -6.08 6.17 17.93
CA TYR A 197 -6.50 5.59 19.19
C TYR A 197 -5.26 5.31 20.04
N ASP A 198 -5.38 5.54 21.35
CA ASP A 198 -4.44 5.01 22.34
C ASP A 198 -5.25 4.15 23.29
N SER A 199 -4.82 2.89 23.41
CA SER A 199 -5.45 1.91 24.30
C SER A 199 -5.42 2.31 25.78
N ARG A 200 -4.46 3.15 26.23
CA ARG A 200 -4.32 3.55 27.64
C ARG A 200 -5.25 4.68 28.05
N VAL A 201 -5.44 5.66 27.17
CA VAL A 201 -6.05 6.94 27.56
C VAL A 201 -7.57 6.85 27.57
N LYS A 202 -8.16 6.41 26.46
CA LYS A 202 -9.62 6.40 26.30
C LYS A 202 -10.08 5.48 25.18
N GLN A 203 -11.32 5.02 25.29
CA GLN A 203 -11.97 4.20 24.26
C GLN A 203 -12.34 5.00 23.00
N ARG A 204 -12.46 6.33 23.10
CA ARG A 204 -12.74 7.22 21.97
C ARG A 204 -11.44 7.63 21.27
N PRO A 205 -11.45 8.00 19.98
CA PRO A 205 -10.24 8.46 19.32
C PRO A 205 -9.65 9.68 20.04
N ILE A 206 -8.32 9.72 20.18
CA ILE A 206 -7.59 10.90 20.65
C ILE A 206 -7.73 12.02 19.64
N PHE A 207 -7.63 11.64 18.37
CA PHE A 207 -7.65 12.55 17.25
C PHE A 207 -8.49 11.95 16.13
N SER A 208 -9.32 12.78 15.52
CA SER A 208 -10.18 12.44 14.40
C SER A 208 -10.20 13.63 13.46
N THR A 209 -9.77 13.43 12.22
CA THR A 209 -9.78 14.47 11.20
C THR A 209 -10.26 13.92 9.86
N VAL A 210 -10.68 14.81 8.98
CA VAL A 210 -10.95 14.55 7.57
C VAL A 210 -10.09 15.53 6.79
N TYR A 211 -9.09 15.04 6.07
CA TYR A 211 -8.23 15.86 5.21
C TYR A 211 -8.30 15.47 3.74
N SER A 212 -8.97 14.35 3.42
CA SER A 212 -9.14 13.92 2.04
C SER A 212 -10.59 14.05 1.60
N GLU A 213 -10.76 14.35 0.32
CA GLU A 213 -12.07 14.50 -0.31
C GLU A 213 -12.72 13.16 -0.63
N ALA A 214 -11.94 12.06 -0.70
CA ALA A 214 -12.45 10.73 -0.97
C ALA A 214 -12.09 9.70 0.11
N ALA A 215 -12.59 8.49 -0.12
CA ALA A 215 -12.51 7.37 0.81
C ALA A 215 -11.08 6.83 0.91
N LEU A 216 -10.52 6.90 2.11
CA LEU A 216 -9.20 6.36 2.38
C LEU A 216 -9.25 4.82 2.49
N ASN A 217 -8.35 4.15 1.77
CA ASN A 217 -8.34 2.70 1.62
C ASN A 217 -7.24 1.98 2.40
N CYS A 218 -6.08 2.62 2.55
CA CYS A 218 -4.89 1.99 3.14
C CYS A 218 -4.05 2.99 3.91
N VAL A 219 -3.26 2.50 4.87
CA VAL A 219 -2.35 3.29 5.68
C VAL A 219 -1.04 2.56 5.94
N ALA A 220 0.07 3.28 5.86
CA ALA A 220 1.38 2.84 6.30
C ALA A 220 2.00 3.92 7.19
N LEU A 221 2.72 3.51 8.23
CA LEU A 221 3.43 4.42 9.13
C LEU A 221 4.91 4.35 8.84
N THR A 222 5.59 5.50 8.90
CA THR A 222 7.06 5.54 8.85
C THR A 222 7.66 4.86 10.06
N ASN A 223 8.83 4.23 9.93
CA ASN A 223 9.52 3.55 11.05
C ASN A 223 9.81 4.49 12.23
N ASP A 224 10.03 5.77 11.95
CA ASP A 224 10.20 6.81 12.99
C ASP A 224 8.90 7.14 13.74
N GLY A 225 7.75 6.65 13.28
CA GLY A 225 6.43 6.96 13.81
C GLY A 225 6.00 8.42 13.64
N ARG A 226 6.76 9.24 12.91
CA ARG A 226 6.46 10.67 12.75
C ARG A 226 5.42 10.94 11.68
N HIS A 227 5.43 10.15 10.61
CA HIS A 227 4.54 10.35 9.48
C HIS A 227 3.66 9.14 9.21
N ALA A 228 2.43 9.41 8.79
CA ALA A 228 1.50 8.43 8.25
C ALA A 228 1.28 8.70 6.76
N ILE A 229 1.33 7.65 5.96
CA ILE A 229 1.07 7.70 4.53
C ILE A 229 -0.26 7.00 4.29
N THR A 230 -1.19 7.67 3.63
CA THR A 230 -2.52 7.12 3.35
C THR A 230 -2.85 7.17 1.87
N GLY A 231 -3.49 6.12 1.36
CA GLY A 231 -3.96 6.07 -0.03
C GLY A 231 -5.47 6.30 -0.13
N ASP A 232 -5.88 7.16 -1.07
CA ASP A 232 -7.27 7.50 -1.36
C ASP A 232 -7.84 6.72 -2.57
N ALA A 233 -9.17 6.64 -2.63
CA ALA A 233 -9.93 6.06 -3.73
C ALA A 233 -9.83 6.84 -5.06
N LEU A 234 -9.45 8.12 -5.02
CA LEU A 234 -9.20 8.92 -6.23
C LEU A 234 -7.77 8.78 -6.77
N GLY A 235 -6.86 8.13 -6.03
CA GLY A 235 -5.46 7.97 -6.43
C GLY A 235 -4.50 8.95 -5.77
N HIS A 236 -4.98 9.83 -4.90
CA HIS A 236 -4.09 10.66 -4.11
C HIS A 236 -3.50 9.84 -2.96
N THR A 237 -2.18 9.90 -2.82
CA THR A 237 -1.50 9.43 -1.62
C THR A 237 -1.12 10.66 -0.79
N HIS A 238 -1.49 10.68 0.48
CA HIS A 238 -1.26 11.81 1.38
C HIS A 238 -0.20 11.46 2.41
N LEU A 239 0.63 12.45 2.75
CA LEU A 239 1.57 12.41 3.86
C LEU A 239 1.01 13.23 5.01
N PHE A 240 0.86 12.60 6.16
CA PHE A 240 0.28 13.17 7.37
C PHE A 240 1.31 13.19 8.49
N ASP A 241 1.51 14.35 9.13
CA ASP A 241 2.37 14.48 10.30
C ASP A 241 1.59 14.11 11.57
N MET A 242 2.07 13.12 12.31
CA MET A 242 1.44 12.65 13.53
C MET A 242 1.63 13.64 14.70
N ARG A 243 2.74 14.39 14.72
CA ARG A 243 3.06 15.33 15.80
C ARG A 243 2.37 16.67 15.56
N ALA A 244 2.47 17.20 14.34
CA ALA A 244 1.78 18.44 13.97
C ALA A 244 0.28 18.25 13.68
N ARG A 245 -0.19 17.00 13.56
CA ARG A 245 -1.59 16.61 13.31
C ARG A 245 -2.21 17.26 12.06
N ARG A 246 -1.39 17.49 11.04
CA ARG A 246 -1.80 18.08 9.77
C ARG A 246 -1.24 17.30 8.59
N SER A 247 -1.90 17.41 7.44
CA SER A 247 -1.36 16.93 6.17
C SER A 247 -0.18 17.81 5.75
N ILE A 248 0.96 17.21 5.41
CA ILE A 248 2.16 17.92 4.92
C ILE A 248 2.10 18.07 3.40
N GLY A 249 1.47 17.11 2.70
CA GLY A 249 1.29 17.18 1.26
C GLY A 249 0.82 15.89 0.62
N LYS A 250 0.78 15.88 -0.71
CA LYS A 250 0.33 14.75 -1.54
C LYS A 250 1.47 14.25 -2.43
N PHE A 251 1.52 12.94 -2.67
CA PHE A 251 2.36 12.35 -3.71
C PHE A 251 1.60 12.37 -5.04
N HIS A 252 2.21 12.92 -6.07
CA HIS A 252 1.59 13.10 -7.38
C HIS A 252 1.89 11.89 -8.28
N GLY A 253 0.95 11.60 -9.20
CA GLY A 253 1.16 10.61 -10.26
C GLY A 253 0.32 9.33 -10.24
N PRO A 254 -0.22 8.80 -9.12
CA PRO A 254 -1.17 7.69 -9.18
C PRO A 254 -2.51 8.19 -9.72
N VAL A 255 -3.11 7.45 -10.65
CA VAL A 255 -4.34 7.85 -11.36
C VAL A 255 -5.38 6.75 -11.18
N GLY A 256 -6.15 6.82 -10.09
CA GLY A 256 -7.13 5.82 -9.69
C GLY A 256 -6.84 5.22 -8.31
N ALA A 257 -7.84 4.53 -7.73
CA ALA A 257 -7.81 4.13 -6.32
C ALA A 257 -6.52 3.43 -5.89
N VAL A 258 -5.88 3.99 -4.87
CA VAL A 258 -4.77 3.35 -4.17
C VAL A 258 -5.35 2.25 -3.30
N ARG A 259 -4.84 1.03 -3.45
CA ARG A 259 -5.35 -0.15 -2.73
C ARG A 259 -4.41 -0.62 -1.64
N SER A 260 -3.11 -0.43 -1.85
CA SER A 260 -2.10 -0.85 -0.91
C SER A 260 -0.91 0.10 -0.96
N VAL A 261 -0.37 0.36 0.23
CA VAL A 261 0.83 1.14 0.45
C VAL A 261 1.71 0.32 1.39
N SER A 262 3.00 0.23 1.06
CA SER A 262 3.99 -0.43 1.89
C SER A 262 5.19 0.49 2.03
N LEU A 263 5.72 0.58 3.25
CA LEU A 263 6.97 1.29 3.54
C LEU A 263 8.13 0.30 3.50
N HIS A 264 9.28 0.77 3.05
CA HIS A 264 10.52 0.03 3.20
C HIS A 264 10.96 -0.03 4.69
N PRO A 265 11.46 -1.17 5.18
CA PRO A 265 11.74 -1.40 6.61
C PRO A 265 12.92 -0.61 7.18
N VAL A 266 13.81 -0.06 6.35
CA VAL A 266 14.98 0.73 6.80
C VAL A 266 14.96 2.13 6.19
N LEU A 267 15.08 2.20 4.87
CA LEU A 267 15.09 3.45 4.11
C LEU A 267 13.70 4.13 4.02
N PRO A 268 13.64 5.46 3.85
CA PRO A 268 12.40 6.23 3.77
C PRO A 268 11.73 6.13 2.39
N PHE A 269 11.56 4.91 1.86
CA PHE A 269 10.86 4.66 0.60
C PHE A 269 9.46 4.11 0.83
N VAL A 270 8.54 4.51 -0.05
CA VAL A 270 7.16 4.04 -0.05
C VAL A 270 6.75 3.51 -1.42
N ALA A 271 6.17 2.31 -1.45
CA ALA A 271 5.65 1.67 -2.65
C ALA A 271 4.13 1.77 -2.61
N VAL A 272 3.57 2.21 -3.73
CA VAL A 272 2.15 2.46 -3.91
C VAL A 272 1.68 1.62 -5.09
N GLY A 273 0.59 0.87 -4.88
CA GLY A 273 -0.07 0.10 -5.93
C GLY A 273 -1.59 0.23 -5.86
N GLY A 274 -2.23 0.23 -7.02
CA GLY A 274 -3.67 0.40 -7.11
C GLY A 274 -4.30 -0.06 -8.42
N LEU A 275 -5.45 0.55 -8.73
CA LEU A 275 -6.24 0.24 -9.93
C LEU A 275 -5.60 0.71 -11.24
N ASP A 276 -4.60 1.59 -11.14
CA ASP A 276 -3.92 2.18 -12.29
C ASP A 276 -2.87 1.25 -12.93
N ARG A 277 -2.69 0.04 -12.36
CA ARG A 277 -1.83 -1.04 -12.86
C ARG A 277 -0.33 -0.73 -12.85
N HIS A 278 0.05 0.30 -12.11
CA HIS A 278 1.43 0.73 -11.96
C HIS A 278 1.87 0.56 -10.50
N VAL A 279 3.09 0.09 -10.31
CA VAL A 279 3.79 0.23 -9.04
C VAL A 279 4.60 1.50 -9.11
N ARG A 280 4.43 2.37 -8.13
CA ARG A 280 5.27 3.56 -7.97
C ARG A 280 6.00 3.50 -6.65
N VAL A 281 7.29 3.80 -6.69
CA VAL A 281 8.13 3.96 -5.51
C VAL A 281 8.48 5.44 -5.37
N TYR A 282 8.17 6.01 -4.22
CA TYR A 282 8.47 7.39 -3.87
C TYR A 282 9.47 7.43 -2.72
N ASP A 283 10.29 8.48 -2.70
CA ASP A 283 10.97 8.90 -1.48
C ASP A 283 10.00 9.69 -0.60
N VAL A 284 9.89 9.32 0.68
CA VAL A 284 9.00 9.95 1.64
C VAL A 284 9.42 11.37 1.99
N THR A 285 10.73 11.64 2.00
CA THR A 285 11.29 12.94 2.43
C THR A 285 11.11 13.99 1.34
N THR A 286 11.55 13.66 0.12
CA THR A 286 11.45 14.57 -1.03
C THR A 286 10.08 14.53 -1.70
N ARG A 287 9.30 13.46 -1.48
CA ARG A 287 8.01 13.17 -2.14
C ARG A 287 8.13 12.98 -3.66
N GLN A 288 9.35 12.77 -4.16
CA GLN A 288 9.61 12.56 -5.57
C GLN A 288 9.41 11.11 -5.96
N LEU A 289 9.00 10.91 -7.21
CA LEU A 289 8.84 9.59 -7.82
C LEU A 289 10.22 9.07 -8.24
N MET A 290 10.64 7.93 -7.68
CA MET A 290 11.90 7.27 -8.02
C MET A 290 11.69 6.30 -9.18
N THR A 291 10.74 5.38 -9.03
CA THR A 291 10.53 4.28 -9.96
C THR A 291 9.06 4.14 -10.30
N LYS A 292 8.76 3.90 -11.58
CA LYS A 292 7.42 3.60 -12.09
C LYS A 292 7.49 2.36 -12.98
N VAL A 293 6.78 1.30 -12.60
CA VAL A 293 6.74 0.04 -13.36
C VAL A 293 5.30 -0.32 -13.70
N PHE A 294 5.04 -0.62 -14.97
CA PHE A 294 3.72 -1.05 -15.44
C PHE A 294 3.57 -2.57 -15.38
N LEU A 295 2.58 -3.06 -14.64
CA LEU A 295 2.37 -4.50 -14.42
C LEU A 295 1.24 -5.11 -15.27
N LYS A 296 0.62 -4.35 -16.18
CA LYS A 296 -0.52 -4.72 -17.04
C LYS A 296 -1.83 -5.08 -16.32
N GLN A 297 -1.77 -5.52 -15.06
CA GLN A 297 -2.90 -5.96 -14.24
C GLN A 297 -3.11 -5.02 -13.05
N ARG A 298 -4.32 -5.03 -12.48
CA ARG A 298 -4.67 -4.24 -11.30
C ARG A 298 -4.04 -4.87 -10.05
N ILE A 299 -3.48 -4.02 -9.22
CA ILE A 299 -2.70 -4.43 -8.05
C ILE A 299 -3.63 -4.38 -6.83
N GLU A 300 -3.61 -5.46 -6.04
CA GLU A 300 -4.37 -5.63 -4.80
C GLU A 300 -3.51 -5.26 -3.59
N HIS A 301 -2.32 -5.85 -3.50
CA HIS A 301 -1.37 -5.68 -2.39
C HIS A 301 0.04 -5.48 -2.89
N VAL A 302 0.79 -4.68 -2.15
CA VAL A 302 2.20 -4.38 -2.37
C VAL A 302 2.94 -4.58 -1.07
N LEU A 303 4.10 -5.24 -1.12
CA LEU A 303 4.99 -5.40 0.02
C LEU A 303 6.44 -5.14 -0.39
N PHE A 304 7.20 -4.41 0.43
CA PHE A 304 8.65 -4.31 0.29
C PHE A 304 9.35 -5.47 0.98
N THR A 305 10.42 -5.98 0.35
CA THR A 305 11.39 -6.79 1.07
C THR A 305 12.48 -5.91 1.71
N SER A 306 12.95 -6.35 2.85
CA SER A 306 14.12 -5.90 3.62
C SER A 306 15.46 -6.31 3.00
N GLU A 307 15.47 -7.28 2.09
CA GLU A 307 16.72 -7.74 1.50
C GLU A 307 17.21 -6.82 0.37
N ASP A 308 18.27 -6.06 0.69
CA ASP A 308 19.33 -5.76 -0.27
C ASP A 308 20.34 -6.91 -0.27
N LYS A 309 19.91 -8.12 -0.66
CA LYS A 309 20.89 -9.08 -1.19
C LYS A 309 21.34 -8.53 -2.54
N VAL A 310 22.40 -7.72 -2.49
CA VAL A 310 23.30 -7.53 -3.63
C VAL A 310 23.72 -8.94 -4.02
N VAL A 311 23.18 -9.43 -5.13
CA VAL A 311 23.80 -10.56 -5.82
C VAL A 311 25.14 -10.00 -6.29
N VAL A 312 26.19 -10.24 -5.52
CA VAL A 312 27.55 -10.22 -6.09
C VAL A 312 27.46 -11.25 -7.19
N LYS A 313 27.51 -10.78 -8.44
CA LYS A 313 27.68 -11.65 -9.60
C LYS A 313 29.03 -12.32 -9.40
N ASP A 314 29.01 -13.56 -8.93
CA ASP A 314 30.04 -14.50 -9.34
C ASP A 314 29.69 -14.81 -10.80
N ASP A 315 30.27 -14.00 -11.69
CA ASP A 315 30.30 -14.25 -13.13
C ASP A 315 31.19 -15.49 -13.34
N GLU A 316 30.65 -16.69 -13.16
CA GLU A 316 31.36 -17.94 -13.47
C GLU A 316 30.39 -19.12 -13.63
N GLU A 317 29.24 -18.93 -14.30
CA GLU A 317 28.36 -20.04 -14.69
C GLU A 317 27.43 -19.64 -15.87
N GLU A 318 28.00 -19.02 -16.91
CA GLU A 318 27.35 -18.84 -18.23
C GLU A 318 28.29 -19.32 -19.35
N GLU A 319 28.85 -20.54 -19.25
CA GLU A 319 29.52 -21.18 -20.40
C GLU A 319 29.06 -22.62 -20.70
N GLU A 320 28.31 -23.30 -19.82
CA GLU A 320 28.00 -24.73 -20.05
C GLU A 320 26.63 -25.00 -20.72
N GLU A 321 25.68 -24.05 -20.73
CA GLU A 321 24.37 -24.28 -21.38
C GLU A 321 24.35 -23.99 -22.90
N ALA A 322 25.42 -23.39 -23.44
CA ALA A 322 25.54 -23.13 -24.89
C ALA A 322 26.10 -24.33 -25.68
N ALA A 323 26.81 -25.25 -25.03
CA ALA A 323 27.45 -26.40 -25.70
C ALA A 323 26.50 -27.59 -25.89
N VAL A 324 25.45 -27.73 -25.07
CA VAL A 324 24.55 -28.91 -25.10
C VAL A 324 23.47 -28.80 -26.19
N LYS A 325 23.25 -27.62 -26.78
CA LYS A 325 22.26 -27.42 -27.87
C LYS A 325 22.82 -27.58 -29.28
N ALA A 326 24.08 -27.98 -29.44
CA ALA A 326 24.72 -28.11 -30.75
C ALA A 326 24.72 -29.55 -31.32
N GLU A 327 24.28 -30.57 -30.58
CA GLU A 327 24.36 -31.98 -31.05
C GLU A 327 23.02 -32.70 -31.34
N GLU A 328 21.85 -32.08 -31.13
CA GLU A 328 20.57 -32.68 -31.54
C GLU A 328 19.96 -31.93 -32.73
N GLY A 329 20.32 -32.34 -33.94
CA GLY A 329 19.72 -31.87 -35.17
C GLY A 329 18.40 -32.58 -35.51
N HIS A 330 17.47 -31.85 -36.14
CA HIS A 330 17.06 -32.00 -37.55
C HIS A 330 15.55 -31.83 -37.79
N GLY A 331 15.21 -30.99 -38.77
CA GLY A 331 14.00 -31.08 -39.59
C GLY A 331 12.84 -30.14 -39.22
N GLU A 332 12.71 -29.01 -39.91
CA GLU A 332 11.58 -28.68 -40.81
C GLU A 332 11.54 -27.18 -41.16
N GLU A 333 11.51 -26.93 -42.47
CA GLU A 333 11.10 -25.79 -43.31
C GLU A 333 11.18 -24.33 -42.80
N MET A 334 11.85 -23.51 -43.62
CA MET A 334 11.99 -22.05 -43.53
C MET A 334 10.72 -21.33 -44.02
N ASP A 335 10.30 -20.28 -43.31
CA ASP A 335 9.43 -19.23 -43.85
C ASP A 335 10.29 -18.02 -44.29
N GLU A 336 10.05 -17.51 -45.49
CA GLU A 336 10.88 -16.53 -46.22
C GLU A 336 10.88 -15.09 -45.63
N ASP A 337 10.18 -14.83 -44.53
CA ASP A 337 10.04 -13.49 -43.94
C ASP A 337 11.10 -13.14 -42.87
N ASP A 338 11.81 -14.15 -42.33
CA ASP A 338 12.84 -13.94 -41.29
C ASP A 338 14.22 -13.55 -41.87
N VAL A 339 14.42 -13.72 -43.19
CA VAL A 339 15.67 -13.37 -43.87
C VAL A 339 15.79 -11.86 -44.11
N MET A 340 14.67 -11.15 -44.24
CA MET A 340 14.64 -9.70 -44.54
C MET A 340 14.89 -8.81 -43.33
N TRP A 341 14.50 -9.23 -42.12
CA TRP A 341 14.70 -8.43 -40.90
C TRP A 341 16.12 -8.53 -40.32
N ALA A 342 16.82 -9.65 -40.57
CA ALA A 342 18.20 -9.83 -40.16
C ALA A 342 19.21 -9.00 -40.99
N ALA A 343 18.87 -8.67 -42.25
CA ALA A 343 19.72 -7.90 -43.15
C ALA A 343 19.71 -6.37 -42.91
N LEU A 344 18.72 -5.85 -42.16
CA LEU A 344 18.61 -4.42 -41.82
C LEU A 344 19.29 -4.05 -40.49
N ALA A 345 19.58 -5.03 -39.64
CA ALA A 345 20.16 -4.80 -38.31
C ALA A 345 21.71 -4.75 -38.30
N SER A 346 22.38 -5.08 -39.40
CA SER A 346 23.85 -5.18 -39.49
C SER A 346 24.53 -4.03 -40.27
N ALA A 347 23.79 -3.03 -40.73
CA ALA A 347 24.37 -1.86 -41.42
C ALA A 347 24.84 -0.80 -40.41
N ASN A 348 26.12 -0.90 -40.06
CA ASN A 348 26.91 0.02 -39.24
C ASN A 348 26.96 1.44 -39.85
N VAL A 349 26.51 2.47 -39.13
CA VAL A 349 26.59 3.89 -39.55
C VAL A 349 27.97 4.46 -39.18
N PRO A 350 28.79 4.96 -40.13
CA PRO A 350 30.04 5.63 -39.79
C PRO A 350 29.85 7.12 -39.50
N LYS A 351 30.54 7.60 -38.47
CA LYS A 351 30.76 9.03 -38.17
C LYS A 351 31.44 9.73 -39.34
N LYS A 352 31.00 10.94 -39.70
CA LYS A 352 31.79 11.90 -40.50
C LYS A 352 31.89 13.26 -39.84
N ALA A 353 33.07 13.83 -40.00
CA ALA A 353 33.61 15.00 -39.33
C ALA A 353 33.32 16.32 -40.08
N LYS A 354 33.35 17.41 -39.29
CA LYS A 354 33.69 18.81 -39.57
C LYS A 354 33.60 19.33 -41.03
N MET A 355 32.73 20.31 -41.23
CA MET A 355 32.87 21.36 -42.26
C MET A 355 32.54 22.72 -41.61
N GLU A 356 33.42 23.70 -41.82
CA GLU A 356 33.35 25.07 -41.28
C GLU A 356 32.34 25.96 -42.05
N PRO A 357 31.91 27.10 -41.46
CA PRO A 357 30.65 27.74 -41.78
C PRO A 357 30.77 28.77 -42.92
N LYS A 358 29.69 28.92 -43.70
CA LYS A 358 29.49 30.09 -44.56
C LYS A 358 28.33 30.92 -44.04
N LYS A 359 28.61 32.22 -43.98
CA LYS A 359 27.77 33.35 -43.59
C LYS A 359 26.45 33.37 -44.37
N GLU A 360 25.35 33.60 -43.67
CA GLU A 360 24.20 34.34 -44.19
C GLU A 360 23.73 35.31 -43.11
N GLU A 361 23.17 36.41 -43.62
CA GLU A 361 23.13 37.73 -43.03
C GLU A 361 21.99 37.93 -42.04
N GLU A 362 22.20 38.93 -41.18
CA GLU A 362 21.25 39.54 -40.27
C GLU A 362 20.03 40.07 -41.03
N GLN A 363 18.83 39.78 -40.51
CA GLN A 363 17.74 40.76 -40.54
C GLN A 363 16.90 40.60 -39.27
N GLN A 364 16.98 41.68 -38.50
CA GLN A 364 16.42 42.01 -37.21
C GLN A 364 15.09 42.78 -37.45
N ASP A 365 14.34 43.01 -36.37
CA ASP A 365 13.32 44.07 -36.20
C ASP A 365 11.90 43.72 -36.73
N ASP A 366 10.77 43.95 -36.04
CA ASP A 366 10.38 44.81 -34.89
C ASP A 366 9.21 44.12 -34.12
N ASP A 367 9.18 44.14 -32.78
CA ASP A 367 8.43 45.06 -31.90
C ASP A 367 6.93 45.24 -32.26
N ASP A 368 6.05 44.89 -31.32
CA ASP A 368 4.86 45.68 -30.95
C ASP A 368 4.26 45.12 -29.64
N ASP A 369 4.45 45.93 -28.60
CA ASP A 369 3.73 45.97 -27.34
C ASP A 369 2.25 46.32 -27.58
N ASP A 370 1.34 45.77 -26.78
CA ASP A 370 0.07 46.45 -26.48
C ASP A 370 -0.35 46.11 -25.05
N ASP A 371 -0.23 47.16 -24.23
CA ASP A 371 -0.80 47.35 -22.92
C ASP A 371 -2.34 47.29 -22.97
N ASP A 372 -2.97 46.68 -21.96
CA ASP A 372 -4.26 47.20 -21.47
C ASP A 372 -4.36 46.94 -19.96
N ASP A 373 -3.99 47.99 -19.23
CA ASP A 373 -4.11 48.15 -17.79
C ASP A 373 -5.17 49.23 -17.57
N GLY A 374 -6.21 48.92 -16.78
CA GLY A 374 -7.28 49.85 -16.43
C GLY A 374 -8.52 49.09 -15.95
N GLY A 375 -9.07 49.34 -14.78
CA GLY A 375 -8.74 50.26 -13.71
C GLY A 375 -9.68 49.99 -12.53
N ASP A 376 -9.27 50.50 -11.37
CA ASP A 376 -10.06 51.02 -10.25
C ASP A 376 -11.52 50.58 -10.10
N ASP A 377 -11.81 49.95 -8.95
CA ASP A 377 -12.98 50.36 -8.18
C ASP A 377 -12.62 50.34 -6.69
N ASP A 378 -12.93 51.49 -6.10
CA ASP A 378 -12.69 52.00 -4.77
C ASP A 378 -13.47 51.30 -3.65
N ASP A 379 -13.02 51.57 -2.42
CA ASP A 379 -13.79 51.86 -1.21
C ASP A 379 -14.87 50.86 -0.71
N ASP A 380 -14.68 50.33 0.50
CA ASP A 380 -15.30 50.93 1.69
C ASP A 380 -14.99 50.11 2.96
N ASP A 381 -14.49 50.85 3.95
CA ASP A 381 -14.49 50.50 5.37
C ASP A 381 -15.94 50.27 5.84
N GLU A 382 -16.15 49.32 6.76
CA GLU A 382 -17.09 49.51 7.88
C GLU A 382 -16.80 48.49 8.99
N ASP A 383 -16.29 49.03 10.09
CA ASP A 383 -16.27 48.44 11.42
C ASP A 383 -17.70 48.20 11.88
N ASP A 384 -18.02 46.97 12.32
CA ASP A 384 -19.17 46.71 13.18
C ASP A 384 -18.67 46.04 14.47
N GLU A 385 -18.35 46.89 15.45
CA GLU A 385 -18.42 46.60 16.87
C GLU A 385 -19.89 46.71 17.31
N GLU A 386 -20.59 45.60 17.55
CA GLU A 386 -21.76 45.56 18.45
C GLU A 386 -21.75 44.21 19.19
N GLU A 387 -21.37 44.19 20.47
CA GLU A 387 -22.14 44.48 21.69
C GLU A 387 -22.37 43.15 22.44
N GLU A 388 -21.84 43.12 23.66
CA GLU A 388 -22.06 42.07 24.65
C GLU A 388 -23.50 42.17 25.15
N GLU A 389 -24.27 41.08 25.09
CA GLU A 389 -25.42 40.89 25.98
C GLU A 389 -25.15 39.68 26.87
N ASP A 390 -24.85 40.01 28.13
CA ASP A 390 -24.96 39.15 29.29
C ASP A 390 -26.42 38.69 29.46
N ASP A 391 -26.64 37.39 29.64
CA ASP A 391 -27.83 36.89 30.32
C ASP A 391 -27.43 35.82 31.34
N ASP A 392 -27.20 36.33 32.56
CA ASP A 392 -27.17 35.60 33.81
C ASP A 392 -28.58 35.06 34.12
N VAL A 393 -28.77 33.75 34.08
CA VAL A 393 -29.90 33.10 34.78
C VAL A 393 -29.35 32.10 35.78
N LYS A 394 -29.30 32.56 37.03
CA LYS A 394 -29.30 31.73 38.24
C LYS A 394 -30.74 31.37 38.58
N GLU A 395 -31.05 30.08 38.66
CA GLU A 395 -32.03 29.52 39.60
C GLU A 395 -31.43 28.18 40.04
N GLU A 396 -30.79 28.16 41.19
CA GLU A 396 -31.36 27.85 42.51
C GLU A 396 -31.69 26.38 42.73
N GLU A 397 -31.14 25.91 43.84
CA GLU A 397 -31.20 24.59 44.45
C GLU A 397 -32.63 24.26 44.88
N ASP A 398 -32.98 22.98 44.93
CA ASP A 398 -33.63 22.43 46.13
C ASP A 398 -33.54 20.89 46.15
N VAL A 399 -32.86 20.43 47.21
CA VAL A 399 -33.05 19.26 48.10
C VAL A 399 -33.82 18.03 47.58
#